data_AF-A0A9E4ENX1-F1
#
_entry.id   AF-A0A9E4ENX1-F1
#
_cell.length_a   1.000
_cell.length_b   1.000
_cell.length_c   1.000
_cell.angle_alpha   90.00
_cell.angle_beta   90.00
_cell.angle_gamma   90.00
#
_symmetry.space_group_name_H-M   'P 1'
#
loop_
_entity.id
_entity.type
_entity.pdbx_description
1 polymer ?
#
loop_
_entity_poly.entity_id
_entity_poly.type
_entity_poly.pdbx_seq_one_letter_code
_entity_poly.pdbx_strand_id
1 'polypeptide(L)'
;IAGGICTAILLLFAFAPTTLLSLWQNIVWTDISAWQEIIVQTRDTSLTRQQIAQANLPLAGQGALLAALFVGTLTVISYLRAQNKLQIHTFALILLTVILIDTWRIDKIFLNYVNPNRVPPRERVNADAVAFLKRDNTLFRVLALPDHNQMPLPGIDLVTGFNDFAIRRYDHILKSDALYNPNPAIRNLLNTKYIVAPSELGDPYLQKIAGRQGLHIYRNPGALPWFYLAPQYEIIPDENQILQKLSNPNTNPMQTAIVEENPGITSTPNASETDSVKRLEYNEHQGYLKLSTTASGPRILVISQNHHPNWTATVNGQPKPLIRANYLWTAVALEPGEHIVELTYRDPIVATTRWITLGGIIILIAAIALYLYNEKTHNTN
;
A
#
# COMPACT_ATOMS: atom_id res chain seq x y z
N ILE A 1 0.39 13.20 -37.58
CA ILE A 1 -0.48 14.22 -36.93
C ILE A 1 -0.51 14.01 -35.43
N ALA A 2 -1.03 12.89 -34.92
CA ALA A 2 -1.11 12.60 -33.47
C ALA A 2 0.23 12.77 -32.72
N GLY A 3 1.31 12.13 -33.19
CA GLY A 3 2.63 12.26 -32.55
C GLY A 3 3.18 13.69 -32.53
N GLY A 4 2.91 14.49 -33.57
CA GLY A 4 3.30 15.91 -33.61
C GLY A 4 2.56 16.77 -32.60
N ILE A 5 1.26 16.51 -32.41
CA ILE A 5 0.44 17.17 -31.37
C ILE A 5 0.97 16.81 -29.98
N CYS A 6 1.25 15.52 -29.72
CA CYS A 6 1.82 15.09 -28.45
C CYS A 6 3.16 15.77 -28.16
N THR A 7 4.07 15.81 -29.14
CA THR A 7 5.36 16.51 -29.00
C THR A 7 5.17 17.99 -28.69
N ALA A 8 4.24 18.68 -29.37
CA ALA A 8 3.96 20.09 -29.11
C ALA A 8 3.47 20.33 -27.68
N ILE A 9 2.55 19.50 -27.18
CA ILE A 9 2.05 19.57 -25.80
C ILE A 9 3.18 19.34 -24.79
N LEU A 10 4.05 18.35 -25.03
CA LEU A 10 5.19 18.07 -24.16
C LEU A 10 6.22 19.20 -24.15
N LEU A 11 6.48 19.84 -25.29
CA LEU A 11 7.34 21.02 -25.36
C LEU A 11 6.72 22.21 -24.63
N LEU A 12 5.41 22.43 -24.77
CA LEU A 12 4.71 23.45 -23.98
C LEU A 12 4.87 23.20 -22.48
N PHE A 13 4.77 21.94 -22.03
CA PHE A 13 4.98 21.59 -20.63
C PHE A 13 6.43 21.77 -20.19
N ALA A 14 7.39 21.47 -21.05
CA ALA A 14 8.81 21.65 -20.75
C ALA A 14 9.18 23.12 -20.54
N PHE A 15 8.65 24.03 -21.37
CA PHE A 15 9.02 25.45 -21.35
C PHE A 15 8.09 26.33 -20.51
N ALA A 16 6.84 25.92 -20.30
CA ALA A 16 5.86 26.63 -19.49
C ALA A 16 5.16 25.70 -18.47
N PRO A 17 5.91 24.97 -17.62
CA PRO A 17 5.33 24.01 -16.68
C PRO A 17 4.42 24.67 -15.65
N THR A 18 4.68 25.93 -15.27
CA THR A 18 3.87 26.67 -14.29
C THR A 18 2.50 27.02 -14.84
N THR A 19 2.47 27.50 -16.09
CA THR A 19 1.24 27.83 -16.81
C THR A 19 0.39 26.59 -17.07
N LEU A 20 1.01 25.46 -17.40
CA LEU A 20 0.28 24.21 -17.60
C LEU A 20 -0.23 23.63 -16.28
N LEU A 21 0.54 23.71 -15.19
CA LEU A 21 0.04 23.31 -13.87
C LEU A 21 -1.15 24.18 -13.45
N SER A 22 -1.11 25.50 -13.66
CA SER A 22 -2.22 26.38 -13.29
C SER A 22 -3.47 26.13 -14.13
N LEU A 23 -3.32 25.90 -15.44
CA LEU A 23 -4.42 25.48 -16.31
C LEU A 23 -5.02 24.15 -15.84
N TRP A 24 -4.17 23.16 -15.54
CA TRP A 24 -4.61 21.86 -15.04
C TRP A 24 -5.37 21.98 -13.72
N GLN A 25 -4.87 22.79 -12.78
CA GLN A 25 -5.54 23.07 -11.51
C GLN A 25 -6.93 23.69 -11.75
N ASN A 26 -7.03 24.68 -12.64
CA ASN A 26 -8.30 25.36 -12.91
C ASN A 26 -9.33 24.49 -13.65
N ILE A 27 -8.91 23.44 -14.35
CA ILE A 27 -9.81 22.57 -15.14
C ILE A 27 -10.15 21.29 -14.37
N VAL A 28 -9.16 20.67 -13.74
CA VAL A 28 -9.25 19.31 -13.21
C VAL A 28 -9.31 19.31 -11.68
N TRP A 29 -8.62 20.23 -11.01
CA TRP A 29 -8.47 20.27 -9.53
C TRP A 29 -8.88 21.64 -8.98
N THR A 30 -10.12 22.05 -9.24
CA THR A 30 -10.65 23.36 -8.84
C THR A 30 -10.76 23.55 -7.33
N ASP A 31 -10.76 22.45 -6.57
CA ASP A 31 -10.91 22.36 -5.11
C ASP A 31 -9.58 22.31 -4.35
N ILE A 32 -8.43 22.42 -5.03
CA ILE A 32 -7.11 22.26 -4.40
C ILE A 32 -6.83 23.26 -3.25
N SER A 33 -7.48 24.43 -3.27
CA SER A 33 -7.42 25.44 -2.21
C SER A 33 -8.28 25.11 -0.99
N ALA A 34 -9.42 24.42 -1.15
CA ALA A 34 -10.24 23.97 -0.02
C ALA A 34 -9.51 22.94 0.86
N TRP A 35 -8.62 22.16 0.25
CA TRP A 35 -7.73 21.23 0.96
C TRP A 35 -6.62 21.93 1.76
N GLN A 36 -6.32 23.22 1.49
CA GLN A 36 -5.32 23.98 2.25
C GLN A 36 -5.81 24.32 3.66
N GLU A 37 -7.09 24.60 3.86
CA GLU A 37 -7.65 24.91 5.20
C GLU A 37 -7.61 23.70 6.15
N ILE A 38 -7.76 22.48 5.62
CA ILE A 38 -7.74 21.23 6.40
C ILE A 38 -6.33 20.92 6.94
N ILE A 39 -5.28 21.20 6.17
CA ILE A 39 -3.88 20.92 6.56
C ILE A 39 -3.38 21.94 7.60
N VAL A 40 -3.76 23.21 7.49
CA VAL A 40 -3.33 24.25 8.44
C VAL A 40 -3.89 24.03 9.85
N GLN A 41 -5.06 23.41 9.99
CA GLN A 41 -5.62 23.07 11.31
C GLN A 41 -4.90 21.91 12.02
N THR A 42 -4.15 21.06 11.32
CA THR A 42 -3.62 19.79 11.85
C THR A 42 -2.18 19.83 12.38
N ARG A 43 -1.54 21.01 12.49
CA ARG A 43 -0.11 21.17 12.92
C ARG A 43 0.89 20.29 12.14
N ASP A 44 0.52 19.78 10.97
CA ASP A 44 1.45 19.10 10.09
C ASP A 44 2.21 20.17 9.29
N THR A 45 3.51 20.31 9.55
CA THR A 45 4.41 21.24 8.85
C THR A 45 4.87 20.71 7.50
N SER A 46 4.29 19.62 7.00
CA SER A 46 4.54 19.14 5.64
C SER A 46 4.08 20.16 4.59
N LEU A 47 4.90 20.34 3.56
CA LEU A 47 4.63 21.25 2.44
C LEU A 47 3.23 21.00 1.87
N THR A 48 2.47 22.06 1.61
CA THR A 48 1.17 21.93 0.93
C THR A 48 1.33 21.19 -0.40
N ARG A 49 0.31 20.45 -0.85
CA ARG A 49 0.35 19.76 -2.16
C ARG A 49 0.77 20.69 -3.31
N GLN A 50 0.36 21.95 -3.25
CA GLN A 50 0.76 22.98 -4.21
C GLN A 50 2.26 23.29 -4.14
N GLN A 51 2.82 23.44 -2.93
CA GLN A 51 4.27 23.63 -2.75
C GLN A 51 5.06 22.39 -3.20
N ILE A 52 4.56 21.18 -2.94
CA ILE A 52 5.19 19.94 -3.45
C ILE A 52 5.15 19.91 -4.99
N ALA A 53 4.01 20.23 -5.60
CA ALA A 53 3.89 20.29 -7.06
C ALA A 53 4.84 21.33 -7.66
N GLN A 54 4.91 22.53 -7.06
CA GLN A 54 5.82 23.59 -7.48
C GLN A 54 7.30 23.23 -7.29
N ALA A 55 7.64 22.52 -6.20
CA ALA A 55 9.01 22.07 -5.95
C ALA A 55 9.47 21.00 -6.98
N ASN A 56 8.56 20.17 -7.46
CA ASN A 56 8.85 19.11 -8.43
C ASN A 56 8.71 19.56 -9.90
N LEU A 57 8.24 20.78 -10.14
CA LEU A 57 7.97 21.33 -11.46
C LEU A 57 9.20 21.35 -12.39
N PRO A 58 10.42 21.69 -11.92
CA PRO A 58 11.62 21.62 -12.76
C PRO A 58 11.91 20.20 -13.25
N LEU A 59 11.74 19.19 -12.39
CA LEU A 59 11.92 17.78 -12.77
C LEU A 59 10.85 17.35 -13.78
N ALA A 60 9.60 17.76 -13.57
CA ALA A 60 8.51 17.47 -14.49
C ALA A 60 8.74 18.12 -15.87
N GLY A 61 9.25 19.36 -15.91
CA GLY A 61 9.62 20.05 -17.15
C GLY A 61 10.77 19.35 -17.89
N GLN A 62 11.81 18.92 -17.17
CA GLN A 62 12.90 18.12 -17.75
C GLN A 62 12.40 16.79 -18.31
N GLY A 63 11.52 16.10 -17.58
CA GLY A 63 10.89 14.86 -18.03
C GLY A 63 10.05 15.06 -19.29
N ALA A 64 9.28 16.15 -19.36
CA ALA A 64 8.48 16.48 -20.54
C ALA A 64 9.36 16.83 -21.76
N LEU A 65 10.48 17.54 -21.56
CA LEU A 65 11.43 17.82 -22.64
C LEU A 65 12.00 16.53 -23.22
N LEU A 66 12.44 15.61 -22.35
CA LEU A 66 12.93 14.31 -22.77
C LEU A 66 11.84 13.54 -23.52
N ALA A 67 10.63 13.43 -22.96
CA ALA A 67 9.52 12.77 -23.63
C ALA A 67 9.20 13.39 -25.00
N ALA A 68 9.26 14.73 -25.14
CA ALA A 68 9.08 15.40 -26.41
C ALA A 68 10.15 15.00 -27.43
N LEU A 69 11.42 14.89 -27.02
CA LEU A 69 12.50 14.44 -27.89
C LEU A 69 12.27 13.00 -28.37
N PHE A 70 11.85 12.09 -27.48
CA PHE A 70 11.56 10.70 -27.85
C PHE A 70 10.35 10.59 -28.78
N VAL A 71 9.20 11.16 -28.40
CA VAL A 71 7.98 11.13 -29.22
C VAL A 71 8.19 11.84 -30.55
N GLY A 72 8.89 12.98 -30.55
CA GLY A 72 9.26 13.71 -31.76
C GLY A 72 10.14 12.89 -32.69
N THR A 73 11.20 12.28 -32.16
CA THR A 73 12.09 11.41 -32.94
C THR A 73 11.34 10.23 -33.52
N LEU A 74 10.55 9.51 -32.71
CA LEU A 74 9.72 8.38 -33.15
C LEU A 74 8.72 8.79 -34.24
N THR A 75 8.10 9.96 -34.10
CA THR A 75 7.16 10.50 -35.09
C THR A 75 7.88 10.80 -36.41
N VAL A 76 9.04 11.43 -36.36
CA VAL A 76 9.82 11.79 -37.56
C VAL A 76 10.30 10.54 -38.29
N ILE A 77 10.90 9.57 -37.59
CA ILE A 77 11.41 8.35 -38.25
C ILE A 77 10.27 7.51 -38.81
N SER A 78 9.12 7.45 -38.13
CA SER A 78 7.93 6.74 -38.62
C SER A 78 7.35 7.44 -39.84
N TYR A 79 7.32 8.77 -39.86
CA TYR A 79 6.91 9.55 -41.02
C TYR A 79 7.84 9.35 -42.22
N LEU A 80 9.17 9.38 -42.01
CA LEU A 80 10.14 9.11 -43.07
C LEU A 80 10.02 7.69 -43.61
N ARG A 81 9.77 6.71 -42.74
CA ARG A 81 9.50 5.32 -43.16
C ARG A 81 8.21 5.20 -43.96
N ALA A 82 7.13 5.89 -43.56
CA ALA A 82 5.85 5.90 -44.27
C ALA A 82 5.95 6.58 -45.65
N GLN A 83 6.81 7.58 -45.78
CA GLN A 83 7.12 8.22 -47.07
C GLN A 83 8.13 7.43 -47.92
N ASN A 84 8.49 6.20 -47.52
CA ASN A 84 9.52 5.36 -48.14
C ASN A 84 10.89 6.04 -48.30
N LYS A 85 11.17 7.09 -47.52
CA LYS A 85 12.47 7.79 -47.50
C LYS A 85 13.50 7.12 -46.59
N LEU A 86 13.08 6.12 -45.81
CA LEU A 86 13.91 5.39 -44.87
C LEU A 86 13.75 3.88 -45.08
N GLN A 87 14.85 3.18 -45.31
CA GLN A 87 14.86 1.72 -45.45
C GLN A 87 14.43 1.04 -44.15
N ILE A 88 13.81 -0.14 -44.27
CA ILE A 88 13.26 -0.86 -43.10
C ILE A 88 14.34 -1.26 -42.09
N HIS A 89 15.53 -1.68 -42.54
CA HIS A 89 16.63 -2.04 -41.66
C HIS A 89 17.18 -0.84 -40.89
N THR A 90 17.33 0.31 -41.56
CA THR A 90 17.74 1.56 -40.93
C THR A 90 16.70 2.06 -39.93
N PHE A 91 15.42 1.98 -40.29
CA PHE A 91 14.32 2.29 -39.37
C PHE A 91 14.35 1.41 -38.12
N ALA A 92 14.48 0.09 -38.29
CA ALA A 92 14.55 -0.86 -37.19
C ALA A 92 15.77 -0.61 -36.28
N LEU A 93 16.94 -0.30 -36.86
CA LEU A 93 18.15 0.01 -36.10
C LEU A 93 18.00 1.29 -35.27
N ILE A 94 17.44 2.35 -35.86
CA ILE A 94 17.18 3.61 -35.14
C ILE A 94 16.16 3.36 -34.02
N LEU A 95 15.07 2.65 -34.31
CA LEU A 95 14.04 2.33 -33.32
C LEU A 95 14.61 1.54 -32.13
N LEU A 96 15.41 0.50 -32.42
CA LEU A 96 16.10 -0.30 -31.40
C LEU A 96 17.03 0.57 -30.56
N THR A 97 17.80 1.45 -31.19
CA THR A 97 18.73 2.36 -30.50
C THR A 97 17.99 3.31 -29.58
N VAL A 98 16.89 3.91 -30.05
CA VAL A 98 16.05 4.80 -29.25
C VAL A 98 15.48 4.07 -28.04
N ILE A 99 14.96 2.85 -28.22
CA ILE A 99 14.46 2.02 -27.11
C ILE A 99 15.58 1.71 -26.12
N LEU A 100 16.75 1.27 -26.58
CA LEU A 100 17.88 0.95 -25.70
C LEU A 100 18.37 2.15 -24.89
N ILE A 101 18.45 3.33 -25.51
CA ILE A 101 18.83 4.57 -24.81
C ILE A 101 17.78 4.95 -23.77
N ASP A 102 16.49 4.84 -24.11
CA ASP A 102 15.39 5.14 -23.19
C ASP A 102 15.40 4.20 -21.98
N THR A 103 15.48 2.88 -22.23
CA THR A 103 15.57 1.84 -21.21
C THR A 103 16.80 2.05 -20.33
N TRP A 104 17.99 2.23 -20.91
CA TRP A 104 19.21 2.46 -20.14
C TRP A 104 19.15 3.74 -19.29
N ARG A 105 18.55 4.82 -19.81
CA ARG A 105 18.38 6.08 -19.06
C ARG A 105 17.54 5.87 -17.80
N ILE A 106 16.50 5.05 -17.88
CA ILE A 106 15.62 4.73 -16.75
C ILE A 106 16.32 3.75 -15.80
N ASP A 107 16.82 2.63 -16.33
CA ASP A 107 17.37 1.54 -15.53
C ASP A 107 18.60 1.97 -14.72
N LYS A 108 19.46 2.85 -15.27
CA LYS A 108 20.65 3.34 -14.54
C LYS A 108 20.31 4.09 -13.24
N ILE A 109 19.09 4.58 -13.08
CA ILE A 109 18.63 5.25 -11.85
C ILE A 109 18.39 4.21 -10.76
N PHE A 110 17.92 3.01 -11.12
CA PHE A 110 17.54 1.95 -10.19
C PHE A 110 18.65 0.90 -10.00
N LEU A 111 19.49 0.69 -11.01
CA LEU A 111 20.59 -0.28 -10.99
C LEU A 111 21.84 0.30 -10.33
N ASN A 112 21.95 0.10 -9.02
CA ASN A 112 23.17 0.41 -8.27
C ASN A 112 24.09 -0.81 -8.20
N TYR A 113 25.16 -0.80 -8.99
CA TYR A 113 26.22 -1.81 -8.93
C TYR A 113 27.10 -1.56 -7.71
N VAL A 114 26.93 -2.38 -6.68
CA VAL A 114 27.73 -2.34 -5.46
C VAL A 114 28.72 -3.50 -5.45
N ASN A 115 29.94 -3.27 -4.96
CA ASN A 115 30.91 -4.35 -4.77
C ASN A 115 30.37 -5.30 -3.68
N PRO A 116 30.16 -6.59 -3.97
CA PRO A 116 29.62 -7.55 -3.01
C PRO A 116 30.46 -7.68 -1.74
N ASN A 117 31.77 -7.40 -1.82
CA ASN A 117 32.67 -7.46 -0.67
C ASN A 117 32.61 -6.18 0.21
N ARG A 118 32.00 -5.10 -0.29
CA ARG A 118 31.83 -3.82 0.46
C ARG A 118 30.43 -3.67 1.04
N VAL A 119 29.48 -4.45 0.57
CA VAL A 119 28.14 -4.55 1.16
C VAL A 119 28.11 -5.89 1.88
N PRO A 120 28.17 -5.92 3.23
CA PRO A 120 28.00 -7.19 3.94
C PRO A 120 26.73 -7.85 3.41
N PRO A 121 26.71 -9.18 3.19
CA PRO A 121 25.56 -9.85 2.58
C PRO A 121 24.29 -9.36 3.28
N ARG A 122 23.38 -8.72 2.54
CA ARG A 122 22.02 -8.39 3.03
C ARG A 122 21.34 -9.66 3.59
N GLU A 123 21.85 -10.81 3.17
CA GLU A 123 21.60 -12.16 3.64
C GLU A 123 22.37 -12.58 4.90
N ARG A 124 22.50 -11.72 5.90
CA ARG A 124 22.27 -12.25 7.26
C ARG A 124 20.76 -12.41 7.45
N VAL A 125 20.11 -13.18 6.57
CA VAL A 125 18.83 -13.82 6.91
C VAL A 125 19.16 -14.59 8.16
N ASN A 126 18.66 -14.11 9.29
CA ASN A 126 18.91 -14.78 10.54
C ASN A 126 18.02 -16.03 10.54
N ALA A 127 18.53 -17.08 9.90
CA ALA A 127 17.81 -18.34 9.70
C ALA A 127 17.33 -18.89 11.05
N ASP A 128 18.11 -18.67 12.11
CA ASP A 128 17.73 -19.02 13.49
C ASP A 128 16.50 -18.22 13.97
N ALA A 129 16.47 -16.90 13.74
CA ALA A 129 15.32 -16.07 14.09
C ALA A 129 14.08 -16.40 13.26
N VAL A 130 14.23 -16.58 11.94
CA VAL A 130 13.13 -17.00 11.07
C VAL A 130 12.61 -18.38 11.48
N ALA A 131 13.50 -19.34 11.73
CA ALA A 131 13.13 -20.67 12.19
C ALA A 131 12.46 -20.65 13.57
N PHE A 132 12.88 -19.75 14.47
CA PHE A 132 12.21 -19.54 15.75
C PHE A 132 10.80 -19.00 15.54
N LEU A 133 10.65 -17.92 14.76
CA LEU A 133 9.38 -17.25 14.52
C LEU A 133 8.37 -18.18 13.81
N LYS A 134 8.82 -18.97 12.82
CA LYS A 134 7.97 -19.94 12.10
C LYS A 134 7.46 -21.11 12.95
N ARG A 135 7.95 -21.31 14.18
CA ARG A 135 7.39 -22.32 15.10
C ARG A 135 6.07 -21.87 15.70
N ASP A 136 5.83 -20.55 15.74
CA ASP A 136 4.58 -19.99 16.20
C ASP A 136 3.59 -19.94 15.01
N ASN A 137 2.54 -20.74 15.08
CA ASN A 137 1.51 -20.84 14.04
C ASN A 137 0.33 -19.88 14.26
N THR A 138 0.43 -19.00 15.26
CA THR A 138 -0.58 -17.95 15.48
C THR A 138 -0.37 -16.80 14.49
N LEU A 139 -1.40 -15.97 14.30
CA LEU A 139 -1.25 -14.74 13.51
C LEU A 139 -0.60 -13.67 14.38
N PHE A 140 0.55 -13.17 13.94
CA PHE A 140 1.27 -12.09 14.61
C PHE A 140 2.11 -11.27 13.64
N ARG A 141 2.40 -10.01 14.00
CA ARG A 141 3.41 -9.20 13.31
C ARG A 141 4.72 -9.15 14.08
N VAL A 142 5.80 -8.90 13.35
CA VAL A 142 7.16 -8.70 13.87
C VAL A 142 7.66 -7.30 13.54
N LEU A 143 8.19 -6.62 14.54
CA LEU A 143 8.92 -5.37 14.34
C LEU A 143 10.42 -5.67 14.25
N ALA A 144 10.99 -5.51 13.05
CA ALA A 144 12.43 -5.62 12.83
C ALA A 144 13.08 -4.23 12.95
N LEU A 145 14.09 -4.11 13.79
CA LEU A 145 14.85 -2.87 14.03
C LEU A 145 16.27 -2.98 13.43
N PRO A 146 16.82 -1.93 12.80
CA PRO A 146 16.24 -0.59 12.64
C PRO A 146 15.11 -0.52 11.60
N ASP A 147 15.12 -1.35 10.55
CA ASP A 147 14.02 -1.49 9.59
C ASP A 147 14.09 -2.84 8.81
N HIS A 148 13.07 -3.12 7.99
CA HIS A 148 12.98 -4.36 7.20
C HIS A 148 14.00 -4.46 6.05
N ASN A 149 14.50 -3.33 5.55
CA ASN A 149 15.50 -3.30 4.47
C ASN A 149 16.89 -3.68 4.99
N GLN A 150 17.16 -3.36 6.25
CA GLN A 150 18.40 -3.71 6.95
C GLN A 150 18.29 -5.06 7.65
N MET A 151 17.08 -5.55 7.90
CA MET A 151 16.83 -6.81 8.58
C MET A 151 15.69 -7.63 7.92
N PRO A 152 15.99 -8.34 6.80
CA PRO A 152 14.99 -9.12 6.10
C PRO A 152 14.62 -10.41 6.86
N LEU A 153 13.32 -10.62 7.06
CA LEU A 153 12.73 -11.83 7.65
C LEU A 153 11.73 -12.45 6.67
N PRO A 154 12.19 -13.25 5.68
CA PRO A 154 11.34 -13.73 4.59
C PRO A 154 10.22 -14.67 5.08
N GLY A 155 8.99 -14.38 4.64
CA GLY A 155 7.80 -15.15 4.99
C GLY A 155 7.35 -14.96 6.44
N ILE A 156 7.75 -13.85 7.08
CA ILE A 156 7.26 -13.39 8.37
C ILE A 156 6.50 -12.07 8.13
N ASP A 157 5.33 -11.93 8.74
CA ASP A 157 4.56 -10.69 8.67
C ASP A 157 5.25 -9.59 9.45
N LEU A 158 5.70 -8.55 8.75
CA LEU A 158 6.36 -7.41 9.36
C LEU A 158 5.38 -6.28 9.62
N VAL A 159 5.57 -5.57 10.74
CA VAL A 159 4.85 -4.33 11.03
C VAL A 159 5.09 -3.31 9.93
N THR A 160 6.32 -3.18 9.45
CA THR A 160 6.70 -2.22 8.41
C THR A 160 6.35 -2.68 6.99
N GLY A 161 5.91 -3.93 6.81
CA GLY A 161 5.62 -4.51 5.49
C GLY A 161 6.87 -4.61 4.59
N PHE A 162 6.64 -4.79 3.29
CA PHE A 162 7.66 -4.90 2.24
C PHE A 162 7.34 -4.03 1.00
N ASN A 163 6.44 -3.04 1.11
CA ASN A 163 6.00 -2.26 -0.05
C ASN A 163 5.91 -0.75 0.19
N ASP A 164 6.10 0.02 -0.89
CA ASP A 164 6.01 1.48 -0.92
C ASP A 164 4.56 1.99 -1.03
N PHE A 165 3.57 1.08 -1.04
CA PHE A 165 2.14 1.38 -1.21
C PHE A 165 1.37 1.29 0.11
N ALA A 166 1.97 1.77 1.20
CA ALA A 166 1.31 1.81 2.50
C ALA A 166 0.09 2.74 2.46
N ILE A 167 -1.04 2.28 3.03
CA ILE A 167 -2.25 3.10 3.19
C ILE A 167 -1.92 4.29 4.10
N ARG A 168 -2.38 5.51 3.74
CA ARG A 168 -2.06 6.78 4.44
C ARG A 168 -1.98 6.68 5.96
N ARG A 169 -3.01 6.11 6.61
CA ARG A 169 -3.06 6.04 8.08
C ARG A 169 -2.06 5.05 8.67
N TYR A 170 -1.82 3.94 7.97
CA TYR A 170 -0.78 3.00 8.38
C TYR A 170 0.60 3.63 8.21
N ASP A 171 0.84 4.30 7.07
CA ASP A 171 2.06 5.07 6.81
C ASP A 171 2.31 6.18 7.85
N HIS A 172 1.26 6.87 8.30
CA HIS A 172 1.34 7.85 9.39
C HIS A 172 1.87 7.21 10.69
N ILE A 173 1.39 6.02 11.05
CA ILE A 173 1.91 5.28 12.21
C ILE A 173 3.36 4.85 11.99
N LEU A 174 3.70 4.35 10.80
CA LEU A 174 5.07 3.92 10.47
C LEU A 174 6.10 5.05 10.56
N LYS A 175 5.70 6.26 10.17
CA LYS A 175 6.55 7.47 10.21
C LYS A 175 6.57 8.18 11.56
N SER A 176 5.70 7.78 12.48
CA SER A 176 5.66 8.35 13.83
C SER A 176 6.70 7.70 14.75
N ASP A 177 7.12 8.43 15.78
CA ASP A 177 7.98 7.88 16.83
C ASP A 177 7.25 6.83 17.70
N ALA A 178 5.93 6.68 17.55
CA ALA A 178 5.11 5.85 18.43
C ALA A 178 5.43 4.35 18.35
N LEU A 179 6.03 3.88 17.24
CA LEU A 179 6.51 2.50 17.12
C LEU A 179 7.77 2.23 17.96
N TYR A 180 8.66 3.23 18.02
CA TYR A 180 9.98 3.14 18.61
C TYR A 180 10.04 3.70 20.04
N ASN A 181 9.00 4.41 20.47
CA ASN A 181 8.83 4.93 21.82
C ASN A 181 8.70 3.79 22.86
N PRO A 182 9.22 3.91 24.09
CA PRO A 182 8.99 2.93 25.16
C PRO A 182 7.52 2.55 25.39
N ASN A 183 6.58 3.46 25.14
CA ASN A 183 5.15 3.18 25.25
C ASN A 183 4.72 2.03 24.30
N PRO A 184 4.22 0.89 24.82
CA PRO A 184 3.88 -0.27 24.00
C PRO A 184 2.52 -0.14 23.30
N ALA A 185 1.70 0.88 23.57
CA ALA A 185 0.29 0.93 23.15
C ALA A 185 0.10 0.73 21.63
N ILE A 186 0.88 1.43 20.81
CA ILE A 186 0.81 1.28 19.35
C ILE A 186 1.37 -0.07 18.89
N ARG A 187 2.46 -0.57 19.48
CA ARG A 187 2.98 -1.92 19.18
C ARG A 187 1.94 -2.99 19.51
N ASN A 188 1.23 -2.83 20.62
CA ASN A 188 0.16 -3.73 21.04
C ASN A 188 -0.99 -3.72 20.05
N LEU A 189 -1.44 -2.52 19.67
CA LEU A 189 -2.50 -2.32 18.68
C LEU A 189 -2.18 -2.96 17.32
N LEU A 190 -0.91 -2.91 16.93
CA LEU A 190 -0.38 -3.51 15.69
C LEU A 190 -0.22 -5.03 15.73
N ASN A 191 -0.59 -5.67 16.84
CA ASN A 191 -0.41 -7.10 17.04
C ASN A 191 1.08 -7.50 16.88
N THR A 192 1.98 -6.59 17.29
CA THR A 192 3.42 -6.81 17.28
C THR A 192 3.80 -7.74 18.42
N LYS A 193 3.83 -9.04 18.17
CA LYS A 193 4.13 -10.08 19.16
C LYS A 193 5.62 -10.25 19.41
N TYR A 194 6.43 -10.07 18.36
CA TYR A 194 7.88 -10.16 18.45
C TYR A 194 8.57 -8.90 17.97
N ILE A 195 9.68 -8.58 18.61
CA ILE A 195 10.58 -7.51 18.20
C ILE A 195 11.97 -8.11 18.04
N VAL A 196 12.62 -7.77 16.94
CA VAL A 196 13.95 -8.31 16.63
C VAL A 196 14.92 -7.16 16.40
N ALA A 197 16.04 -7.18 17.12
CA ALA A 197 17.00 -6.08 17.14
C ALA A 197 18.45 -6.58 17.17
N PRO A 198 19.40 -5.82 16.58
CA PRO A 198 20.83 -6.17 16.58
C PRO A 198 21.54 -5.85 17.91
N SER A 199 20.89 -5.08 18.79
CA SER A 199 21.39 -4.71 20.11
C SER A 199 20.34 -5.00 21.18
N GLU A 200 20.78 -5.06 22.43
CA GLU A 200 19.84 -5.24 23.53
C GLU A 200 18.94 -4.00 23.67
N LEU A 201 17.64 -4.25 23.74
CA LEU A 201 16.63 -3.25 24.06
C LEU A 201 16.46 -3.19 25.59
N GLY A 202 16.59 -2.00 26.15
CA GLY A 202 16.27 -1.71 27.56
C GLY A 202 14.78 -1.42 27.78
N ASP A 203 13.89 -2.08 27.05
CA ASP A 203 12.44 -1.85 27.14
C ASP A 203 11.83 -2.79 28.22
N PRO A 204 11.29 -2.25 29.33
CA PRO A 204 10.75 -3.05 30.43
C PRO A 204 9.46 -3.80 30.06
N TYR A 205 8.78 -3.44 28.96
CA TYR A 205 7.58 -4.12 28.49
C TYR A 205 7.88 -5.35 27.63
N LEU A 206 9.16 -5.60 27.32
CA LEU A 206 9.58 -6.69 26.47
C LEU A 206 10.27 -7.80 27.26
N GLN A 207 9.90 -9.04 26.94
CA GLN A 207 10.57 -10.22 27.48
C GLN A 207 11.59 -10.72 26.46
N LYS A 208 12.88 -10.72 26.81
CA LYS A 208 13.92 -11.33 25.98
C LYS A 208 13.74 -12.85 25.95
N ILE A 209 13.53 -13.43 24.76
CA ILE A 209 13.28 -14.88 24.58
C ILE A 209 14.51 -15.60 24.02
N ALA A 210 15.23 -14.95 23.11
CA ALA A 210 16.43 -15.53 22.51
C ALA A 210 17.43 -14.44 22.15
N GLY A 211 18.71 -14.81 22.08
CA GLY A 211 19.73 -13.95 21.51
C GLY A 211 20.94 -14.77 21.07
N ARG A 212 21.38 -14.60 19.82
CA ARG A 212 22.56 -15.29 19.27
C ARG A 212 23.24 -14.42 18.22
N GLN A 213 24.58 -14.38 18.25
CA GLN A 213 25.42 -13.68 17.27
C GLN A 213 25.05 -12.20 17.03
N GLY A 214 24.71 -11.46 18.09
CA GLY A 214 24.36 -10.04 17.97
C GLY A 214 22.97 -9.80 17.37
N LEU A 215 22.05 -10.75 17.52
CA LEU A 215 20.63 -10.55 17.27
C LEU A 215 19.83 -11.00 18.49
N HIS A 216 18.85 -10.20 18.89
CA HIS A 216 18.02 -10.38 20.06
C HIS A 216 16.55 -10.43 19.65
N ILE A 217 15.84 -11.45 20.14
CA ILE A 217 14.40 -11.64 19.93
C ILE A 217 13.68 -11.40 21.25
N TYR A 218 12.74 -10.48 21.19
CA TYR A 218 11.90 -10.09 22.31
C TYR A 218 10.45 -10.47 22.02
N ARG A 219 9.74 -10.94 23.05
CA ARG A 219 8.29 -11.13 23.04
C ARG A 219 7.64 -9.93 23.71
N ASN A 220 6.63 -9.38 23.05
CA ASN A 220 5.71 -8.41 23.60
C ASN A 220 4.47 -9.14 24.15
N PRO A 221 4.32 -9.28 25.48
CA PRO A 221 3.17 -9.95 26.08
C PRO A 221 1.87 -9.15 25.92
N GLY A 222 1.96 -7.83 25.69
CA GLY A 222 0.80 -6.95 25.53
C GLY A 222 0.21 -6.91 24.12
N ALA A 223 0.78 -7.66 23.17
CA ALA A 223 0.29 -7.69 21.79
C ALA A 223 -1.20 -8.09 21.74
N LEU A 224 -2.04 -7.22 21.15
CA LEU A 224 -3.44 -7.54 20.96
C LEU A 224 -3.59 -8.70 19.98
N PRO A 225 -4.61 -9.56 20.11
CA PRO A 225 -4.84 -10.64 19.17
C PRO A 225 -5.26 -10.10 17.79
N TRP A 226 -5.08 -10.92 16.75
CA TRP A 226 -5.43 -10.55 15.37
C TRP A 226 -6.94 -10.32 15.20
N PHE A 227 -7.76 -11.06 15.95
CA PHE A 227 -9.21 -10.91 16.00
C PHE A 227 -9.67 -10.85 17.45
N TYR A 228 -10.60 -9.96 17.78
CA TYR A 228 -11.23 -9.92 19.09
C TYR A 228 -12.62 -9.27 19.03
N LEU A 229 -13.43 -9.55 20.06
CA LEU A 229 -14.75 -8.96 20.26
C LEU A 229 -14.65 -7.91 21.36
N ALA A 230 -14.82 -6.64 21.00
CA ALA A 230 -14.93 -5.57 21.98
C ALA A 230 -16.40 -5.45 22.46
N PRO A 231 -16.66 -5.50 23.77
CA PRO A 231 -18.01 -5.37 24.34
C PRO A 231 -18.57 -3.95 24.22
N GLN A 232 -17.70 -2.95 24.25
CA GLN A 232 -18.07 -1.55 24.17
C GLN A 232 -17.43 -0.87 22.96
N TYR A 233 -18.00 0.26 22.57
CA TYR A 233 -17.38 1.18 21.64
C TYR A 233 -17.50 2.63 22.09
N GLU A 234 -16.58 3.46 21.64
CA GLU A 234 -16.58 4.91 21.81
C GLU A 234 -16.52 5.55 20.43
N ILE A 235 -17.45 6.46 20.12
CA ILE A 235 -17.49 7.13 18.82
C ILE A 235 -16.62 8.39 18.88
N ILE A 236 -15.55 8.42 18.11
CA ILE A 236 -14.66 9.57 17.97
C ILE A 236 -14.42 9.79 16.47
N PRO A 237 -15.02 10.83 15.85
CA PRO A 237 -14.83 11.11 14.43
C PRO A 237 -13.45 11.70 14.09
N ASP A 238 -12.83 12.42 15.04
CA ASP A 238 -11.57 13.13 14.81
C ASP A 238 -10.34 12.20 14.91
N GLU A 239 -9.54 12.16 13.85
CA GLU A 239 -8.35 11.30 13.75
C GLU A 239 -7.32 11.57 14.86
N ASN A 240 -7.11 12.83 15.22
CA ASN A 240 -6.10 13.21 16.21
C ASN A 240 -6.53 12.82 17.62
N GLN A 241 -7.82 12.99 17.94
CA GLN A 241 -8.39 12.53 19.21
C GLN A 241 -8.31 11.00 19.35
N ILE A 242 -8.56 10.24 18.27
CA ILE A 242 -8.38 8.79 18.26
C ILE A 242 -6.93 8.43 18.59
N LEU A 243 -5.95 9.04 17.90
CA LEU A 243 -4.53 8.78 18.12
C LEU A 243 -4.07 9.15 19.54
N GLN A 244 -4.54 10.28 20.07
CA GLN A 244 -4.25 10.69 21.44
C GLN A 244 -4.79 9.68 22.45
N LYS A 245 -6.02 9.20 22.24
CA LYS A 245 -6.66 8.19 23.10
C LYS A 245 -5.92 6.85 23.03
N LEU A 246 -5.57 6.38 21.82
CA LEU A 246 -4.85 5.11 21.61
C LEU A 246 -3.40 5.16 22.09
N SER A 247 -2.80 6.35 22.15
CA SER A 247 -1.45 6.53 22.71
C SER A 247 -1.43 6.44 24.24
N ASN A 248 -2.58 6.51 24.91
CA ASN A 248 -2.66 6.33 26.35
C ASN A 248 -2.53 4.83 26.71
N PRO A 249 -1.51 4.40 27.48
CA PRO A 249 -1.33 3.00 27.88
C PRO A 249 -2.52 2.39 28.64
N ASN A 250 -3.36 3.22 29.25
CA ASN A 250 -4.55 2.77 29.99
C ASN A 250 -5.75 2.48 29.06
N THR A 251 -5.68 2.87 27.80
CA THR A 251 -6.72 2.55 26.81
C THR A 251 -6.59 1.08 26.42
N ASN A 252 -7.64 0.29 26.62
CA ASN A 252 -7.70 -1.10 26.20
C ASN A 252 -8.68 -1.28 25.02
N PRO A 253 -8.18 -1.37 23.77
CA PRO A 253 -9.03 -1.54 22.59
C PRO A 253 -9.84 -2.83 22.58
N MET A 254 -9.44 -3.86 23.34
CA MET A 254 -10.23 -5.09 23.49
C MET A 254 -11.47 -4.91 24.35
N GLN A 255 -11.52 -3.89 25.21
CA GLN A 255 -12.69 -3.58 26.03
C GLN A 255 -13.57 -2.51 25.36
N THR A 256 -12.94 -1.47 24.83
CA THR A 256 -13.64 -0.37 24.15
C THR A 256 -13.00 -0.13 22.80
N ALA A 257 -13.67 -0.53 21.73
CA ALA A 257 -13.26 -0.22 20.37
C ALA A 257 -13.56 1.25 20.05
N ILE A 258 -12.57 2.00 19.58
CA ILE A 258 -12.79 3.38 19.14
C ILE A 258 -13.24 3.35 17.69
N VAL A 259 -14.43 3.84 17.38
CA VAL A 259 -15.02 3.83 16.02
C VAL A 259 -15.31 5.25 15.55
N GLU A 260 -15.29 5.47 14.25
CA GLU A 260 -15.56 6.80 13.67
C GLU A 260 -17.05 7.06 13.43
N GLU A 261 -17.83 5.98 13.28
CA GLU A 261 -19.23 6.02 12.88
C GLU A 261 -20.07 5.16 13.82
N ASN A 262 -21.37 5.44 13.93
CA ASN A 262 -22.27 4.65 14.75
C ASN A 262 -22.39 3.22 14.18
N PRO A 263 -22.01 2.18 14.94
CA PRO A 263 -22.04 0.80 14.47
C PRO A 263 -23.46 0.21 14.34
N GLY A 264 -24.49 0.94 14.77
CA GLY A 264 -25.88 0.51 14.67
C GLY A 264 -26.29 -0.59 15.67
N ILE A 265 -25.49 -0.78 16.72
CA ILE A 265 -25.76 -1.72 17.82
C ILE A 265 -25.66 -0.99 19.17
N THR A 266 -26.35 -1.48 20.20
CA THR A 266 -26.24 -0.90 21.54
C THR A 266 -25.13 -1.59 22.34
N SER A 267 -24.12 -0.84 22.78
CA SER A 267 -23.02 -1.38 23.61
C SER A 267 -23.54 -2.02 24.89
N THR A 268 -22.97 -3.17 25.27
CA THR A 268 -23.24 -3.80 26.57
C THR A 268 -21.93 -4.00 27.33
N PRO A 269 -21.78 -3.46 28.55
CA PRO A 269 -20.51 -3.46 29.28
C PRO A 269 -20.06 -4.85 29.75
N ASN A 270 -20.95 -5.84 29.76
CA ASN A 270 -20.64 -7.16 30.28
C ASN A 270 -19.86 -7.97 29.23
N ALA A 271 -18.53 -7.98 29.34
CA ALA A 271 -17.68 -8.99 28.73
C ALA A 271 -18.05 -10.36 29.33
N SER A 272 -18.36 -11.34 28.48
CA SER A 272 -18.63 -12.72 28.94
C SER A 272 -17.44 -13.59 28.56
N GLU A 273 -17.08 -14.54 29.43
CA GLU A 273 -16.07 -15.55 29.13
C GLU A 273 -16.48 -16.47 27.97
N THR A 274 -17.75 -16.42 27.54
CA THR A 274 -18.27 -17.18 26.40
C THR A 274 -18.00 -16.51 25.05
N ASP A 275 -17.54 -15.25 25.02
CA ASP A 275 -17.19 -14.57 23.78
C ASP A 275 -15.98 -15.26 23.12
N SER A 276 -16.12 -15.67 21.86
CA SER A 276 -15.04 -16.35 21.15
C SER A 276 -14.99 -16.00 19.67
N VAL A 277 -13.77 -16.05 19.12
CA VAL A 277 -13.51 -15.87 17.68
C VAL A 277 -12.58 -16.97 17.22
N LYS A 278 -13.01 -17.72 16.21
CA LYS A 278 -12.26 -18.80 15.59
C LYS A 278 -12.06 -18.52 14.11
N ARG A 279 -10.81 -18.54 13.66
CA ARG A 279 -10.47 -18.52 12.24
C ARG A 279 -10.85 -19.85 11.61
N LEU A 280 -11.73 -19.83 10.61
CA LEU A 280 -12.10 -20.99 9.80
C LEU A 280 -11.21 -21.07 8.56
N GLU A 281 -11.03 -19.95 7.88
CA GLU A 281 -10.23 -19.86 6.66
C GLU A 281 -9.57 -18.49 6.56
N TYR A 282 -8.36 -18.43 6.04
CA TYR A 282 -7.68 -17.18 5.72
C TYR A 282 -6.77 -17.39 4.51
N ASN A 283 -7.08 -16.67 3.43
CA ASN A 283 -6.33 -16.70 2.19
C ASN A 283 -6.02 -15.26 1.77
N GLU A 284 -4.83 -14.80 2.14
CA GLU A 284 -4.36 -13.45 1.85
C GLU A 284 -4.23 -13.19 0.34
N HIS A 285 -3.77 -14.18 -0.43
CA HIS A 285 -3.60 -14.05 -1.88
C HIS A 285 -4.92 -13.85 -2.62
N GLN A 286 -6.02 -14.40 -2.10
CA GLN A 286 -7.35 -14.22 -2.65
C GLN A 286 -8.13 -13.08 -1.98
N GLY A 287 -7.55 -12.45 -0.94
CA GLY A 287 -8.24 -11.44 -0.15
C GLY A 287 -9.49 -11.99 0.54
N TYR A 288 -9.43 -13.20 1.09
CA TYR A 288 -10.57 -13.87 1.72
C TYR A 288 -10.26 -14.25 3.17
N LEU A 289 -11.23 -14.02 4.06
CA LEU A 289 -11.16 -14.38 5.47
C LEU A 289 -12.53 -14.88 5.93
N LYS A 290 -12.56 -16.00 6.64
CA LYS A 290 -13.77 -16.57 7.24
C LYS A 290 -13.56 -16.84 8.72
N LEU A 291 -14.44 -16.29 9.54
CA LEU A 291 -14.43 -16.39 10.99
C LEU A 291 -15.74 -17.01 11.47
N SER A 292 -15.67 -17.79 12.54
CA SER A 292 -16.81 -18.17 13.36
C SER A 292 -16.70 -17.43 14.68
N THR A 293 -17.77 -16.78 15.11
CA THR A 293 -17.81 -16.03 16.36
C THR A 293 -18.97 -16.46 17.21
N THR A 294 -18.78 -16.42 18.53
CA THR A 294 -19.86 -16.50 19.52
C THR A 294 -19.82 -15.20 20.31
N ALA A 295 -20.91 -14.44 20.26
CA ALA A 295 -21.06 -13.16 20.92
C ALA A 295 -22.18 -13.27 21.97
N SER A 296 -21.88 -13.13 23.25
CA SER A 296 -22.87 -13.22 24.33
C SER A 296 -23.78 -12.00 24.43
N GLY A 297 -23.40 -10.91 23.77
CA GLY A 297 -24.12 -9.65 23.67
C GLY A 297 -23.76 -8.96 22.36
N PRO A 298 -24.23 -7.73 22.11
CA PRO A 298 -23.76 -6.95 20.97
C PRO A 298 -22.25 -6.70 21.10
N ARG A 299 -21.48 -6.94 20.03
CA ARG A 299 -20.01 -6.83 20.01
C ARG A 299 -19.52 -6.11 18.78
N ILE A 300 -18.37 -5.46 18.90
CA ILE A 300 -17.57 -5.03 17.76
C ILE A 300 -16.49 -6.08 17.52
N LEU A 301 -16.63 -6.86 16.45
CA LEU A 301 -15.56 -7.73 15.97
C LEU A 301 -14.50 -6.85 15.30
N VAL A 302 -13.35 -6.69 15.94
CA VAL A 302 -12.20 -5.99 15.38
C VAL A 302 -11.26 -7.01 14.74
N ILE A 303 -10.85 -6.71 13.51
CA ILE A 303 -9.96 -7.52 12.70
C ILE A 303 -8.73 -6.67 12.44
N SER A 304 -7.54 -7.15 12.81
CA SER A 304 -6.25 -6.48 12.57
C SER A 304 -5.86 -6.51 11.09
N GLN A 305 -6.75 -6.01 10.24
CA GLN A 305 -6.66 -5.86 8.80
C GLN A 305 -6.96 -4.38 8.50
N ASN A 306 -6.09 -3.73 7.73
CA ASN A 306 -6.29 -2.32 7.38
C ASN A 306 -7.66 -2.10 6.72
N HIS A 307 -8.42 -1.15 7.26
CA HIS A 307 -9.70 -0.75 6.70
C HIS A 307 -9.50 -0.15 5.30
N HIS A 308 -10.25 -0.67 4.33
CA HIS A 308 -10.21 -0.22 2.94
C HIS A 308 -11.60 -0.32 2.29
N PRO A 309 -12.01 0.63 1.44
CA PRO A 309 -13.34 0.63 0.80
C PRO A 309 -13.65 -0.61 -0.04
N ASN A 310 -12.61 -1.25 -0.57
CA ASN A 310 -12.74 -2.46 -1.40
C ASN A 310 -12.88 -3.77 -0.60
N TRP A 311 -12.87 -3.70 0.74
CA TRP A 311 -13.31 -4.82 1.57
C TRP A 311 -14.82 -4.81 1.68
N THR A 312 -15.43 -5.99 1.60
CA THR A 312 -16.84 -6.20 1.93
C THR A 312 -16.96 -7.30 2.97
N ALA A 313 -18.05 -7.30 3.73
CA ALA A 313 -18.34 -8.34 4.70
C ALA A 313 -19.76 -8.88 4.58
N THR A 314 -19.89 -10.15 4.90
CA THR A 314 -21.18 -10.80 5.15
C THR A 314 -21.19 -11.41 6.55
N VAL A 315 -22.33 -11.32 7.22
CA VAL A 315 -22.61 -11.99 8.49
C VAL A 315 -23.76 -12.95 8.25
N ASN A 316 -23.50 -14.24 8.41
CA ASN A 316 -24.47 -15.32 8.10
C ASN A 316 -25.01 -15.22 6.66
N GLY A 317 -24.13 -14.88 5.70
CA GLY A 317 -24.46 -14.73 4.28
C GLY A 317 -25.15 -13.41 3.91
N GLN A 318 -25.52 -12.57 4.87
CA GLN A 318 -26.14 -11.27 4.61
C GLN A 318 -25.10 -10.14 4.61
N PRO A 319 -25.14 -9.21 3.65
CA PRO A 319 -24.23 -8.06 3.64
C PRO A 319 -24.28 -7.26 4.94
N LYS A 320 -23.11 -6.94 5.50
CA LYS A 320 -22.97 -6.12 6.70
C LYS A 320 -21.94 -5.02 6.44
N PRO A 321 -22.22 -3.75 6.81
CA PRO A 321 -21.25 -2.67 6.63
C PRO A 321 -19.99 -2.92 7.47
N LEU A 322 -18.84 -2.65 6.85
CA LEU A 322 -17.57 -2.56 7.55
C LEU A 322 -17.40 -1.16 8.12
N ILE A 323 -16.96 -1.07 9.36
CA ILE A 323 -16.59 0.19 9.99
C ILE A 323 -15.09 0.21 10.25
N ARG A 324 -14.55 1.41 10.46
CA ARG A 324 -13.17 1.58 10.88
C ARG A 324 -13.10 1.62 12.41
N ALA A 325 -12.18 0.86 12.98
CA ALA A 325 -11.93 0.77 14.41
C ALA A 325 -10.45 1.04 14.72
N ASN A 326 -10.21 1.67 15.86
CA ASN A 326 -8.88 1.91 16.44
C ASN A 326 -7.90 2.50 15.42
N TYR A 327 -8.34 3.54 14.70
CA TYR A 327 -7.61 4.27 13.66
C TYR A 327 -7.30 3.51 12.35
N LEU A 328 -6.97 2.23 12.43
CA LEU A 328 -6.44 1.43 11.32
C LEU A 328 -7.36 0.30 10.86
N TRP A 329 -8.05 -0.31 11.81
CA TRP A 329 -8.59 -1.67 11.66
C TRP A 329 -9.98 -1.72 11.07
N THR A 330 -10.26 -2.83 10.42
CA THR A 330 -11.59 -3.18 9.95
C THR A 330 -12.37 -3.77 11.11
N ALA A 331 -13.64 -3.38 11.25
CA ALA A 331 -14.51 -3.97 12.24
C ALA A 331 -15.93 -4.23 11.70
N VAL A 332 -16.61 -5.17 12.34
CA VAL A 332 -17.99 -5.56 12.04
C VAL A 332 -18.80 -5.54 13.34
N ALA A 333 -19.94 -4.86 13.32
CA ALA A 333 -20.89 -4.92 14.43
C ALA A 333 -21.66 -6.24 14.39
N LEU A 334 -21.68 -6.97 15.50
CA LEU A 334 -22.37 -8.24 15.65
C LEU A 334 -23.46 -8.11 16.72
N GLU A 335 -24.61 -8.72 16.44
CA GLU A 335 -25.66 -8.94 17.42
C GLU A 335 -25.27 -10.10 18.36
N PRO A 336 -26.02 -10.35 19.45
CA PRO A 336 -25.81 -11.55 20.26
C PRO A 336 -26.09 -12.82 19.45
N GLY A 337 -25.24 -13.83 19.62
CA GLY A 337 -25.40 -15.16 19.04
C GLY A 337 -24.15 -15.70 18.35
N GLU A 338 -24.34 -16.77 17.58
CA GLU A 338 -23.29 -17.34 16.74
C GLU A 338 -23.35 -16.75 15.33
N HIS A 339 -22.19 -16.40 14.80
CA HIS A 339 -22.07 -15.81 13.48
C HIS A 339 -20.95 -16.44 12.67
N ILE A 340 -21.19 -16.56 11.37
CA ILE A 340 -20.16 -16.74 10.35
C ILE A 340 -19.92 -15.39 9.71
N VAL A 341 -18.71 -14.86 9.87
CA VAL A 341 -18.29 -13.58 9.30
C VAL A 341 -17.31 -13.86 8.18
N GLU A 342 -17.63 -13.39 6.97
CA GLU A 342 -16.78 -13.54 5.79
C GLU A 342 -16.39 -12.17 5.29
N LEU A 343 -15.10 -11.96 5.05
CA LEU A 343 -14.55 -10.75 4.44
C LEU A 343 -13.96 -11.11 3.08
N THR A 344 -14.27 -10.28 2.07
CA THR A 344 -13.71 -10.42 0.72
C THR A 344 -13.19 -9.08 0.23
N TYR A 345 -11.98 -9.07 -0.32
CA TYR A 345 -11.41 -7.90 -0.98
C TYR A 345 -11.59 -8.00 -2.49
N ARG A 346 -12.20 -6.99 -3.11
CA ARG A 346 -12.30 -6.89 -4.57
C ARG A 346 -12.06 -5.47 -5.03
N ASP A 347 -10.99 -5.28 -5.80
CA ASP A 347 -10.71 -4.00 -6.45
C ASP A 347 -11.41 -3.93 -7.82
N PRO A 348 -12.43 -3.06 -7.99
CA PRO A 348 -13.12 -2.91 -9.26
C PRO A 348 -12.20 -2.36 -10.38
N ILE A 349 -11.15 -1.63 -10.03
CA ILE A 349 -10.19 -1.08 -10.99
C ILE A 349 -9.35 -2.22 -11.58
N VAL A 350 -8.88 -3.17 -10.76
CA VAL A 350 -8.12 -4.33 -11.25
C VAL A 350 -8.96 -5.16 -12.21
N ALA A 351 -10.25 -5.38 -11.89
CA ALA A 351 -11.16 -6.09 -12.78
C ALA A 351 -11.33 -5.36 -14.12
N THR A 352 -11.49 -4.04 -14.08
CA THR A 352 -11.66 -3.20 -15.29
C THR A 352 -10.40 -3.17 -16.15
N THR A 353 -9.23 -2.93 -15.53
CA THR A 353 -7.95 -2.89 -16.21
C THR A 353 -7.62 -4.21 -16.89
N ARG A 354 -7.97 -5.35 -16.26
CA ARG A 354 -7.81 -6.67 -16.89
C ARG A 354 -8.58 -6.77 -18.20
N TRP A 355 -9.82 -6.31 -18.26
CA TRP A 355 -10.62 -6.33 -19.49
C TRP A 355 -10.07 -5.36 -20.55
N ILE A 356 -9.60 -4.18 -20.14
CA ILE A 356 -8.95 -3.22 -21.04
C ILE A 356 -7.67 -3.83 -21.65
N THR A 357 -6.83 -4.46 -20.83
CA THR A 357 -5.60 -5.13 -21.30
C THR A 357 -5.93 -6.25 -22.29
N LEU A 358 -6.91 -7.10 -21.97
CA LEU A 358 -7.33 -8.17 -22.87
C LEU A 358 -7.86 -7.62 -24.20
N GLY A 359 -8.69 -6.58 -24.16
CA GLY A 359 -9.18 -5.90 -25.36
C GLY A 359 -8.04 -5.31 -26.20
N GLY A 360 -7.06 -4.65 -25.56
CA GLY A 360 -5.88 -4.12 -26.22
C GLY A 360 -5.03 -5.18 -26.90
N ILE A 361 -4.81 -6.32 -26.25
CA ILE A 361 -4.09 -7.47 -26.83
C ILE A 361 -4.84 -8.01 -28.06
N ILE A 362 -6.16 -8.18 -27.97
CA ILE A 362 -6.98 -8.66 -29.08
C ILE A 362 -6.89 -7.71 -30.28
N ILE A 363 -7.00 -6.40 -30.05
CA ILE A 363 -6.88 -5.37 -31.10
C ILE A 363 -5.49 -5.42 -31.74
N LEU A 364 -4.43 -5.54 -30.93
CA LEU A 364 -3.06 -5.64 -31.44
C LEU A 364 -2.86 -6.87 -32.32
N ILE A 365 -3.34 -8.04 -31.88
CA ILE A 365 -3.27 -9.28 -32.65
C ILE A 365 -4.05 -9.13 -33.97
N ALA A 366 -5.25 -8.55 -33.92
CA ALA A 366 -6.07 -8.31 -35.11
C ALA A 366 -5.37 -7.36 -36.10
N ALA A 367 -4.75 -6.28 -35.60
CA ALA A 367 -4.00 -5.33 -36.44
C ALA A 367 -2.78 -5.99 -37.11
N ILE A 368 -2.04 -6.83 -36.38
CA ILE A 368 -0.91 -7.60 -36.93
C ILE A 368 -1.43 -8.58 -38.00
N ALA A 369 -2.50 -9.31 -37.72
CA ALA A 369 -3.09 -10.26 -38.67
C ALA A 369 -3.56 -9.56 -39.96
N LEU A 370 -4.23 -8.41 -39.84
CA LEU A 370 -4.65 -7.58 -40.97
C LEU A 370 -3.46 -7.06 -41.80
N TYR A 371 -2.39 -6.60 -41.13
CA TYR A 371 -1.18 -6.15 -41.80
C TYR A 371 -0.53 -7.28 -42.62
N LEU A 372 -0.33 -8.45 -42.00
CA LEU A 372 0.25 -9.62 -42.67
C LEU A 372 -0.62 -10.14 -43.81
N TYR A 373 -1.95 -10.08 -43.66
CA TYR A 373 -2.88 -10.43 -44.72
C TYR A 373 -2.72 -9.50 -45.94
N ASN A 374 -2.71 -8.18 -45.71
CA ASN A 374 -2.57 -7.19 -46.78
C ASN A 374 -1.21 -7.30 -47.50
N GLU A 375 -0.11 -7.53 -46.76
CA GLU A 375 1.22 -7.72 -47.34
C GLU A 375 1.25 -8.96 -48.24
N LYS A 376 0.65 -10.07 -47.79
CA LYS A 376 0.57 -11.30 -48.59
C LYS A 376 -0.22 -11.08 -49.88
N THR A 377 -1.35 -10.37 -49.81
CA THR A 377 -2.18 -10.08 -51.01
C THR A 377 -1.48 -9.14 -52.00
N HIS A 378 -0.65 -8.21 -51.52
CA HIS A 378 0.13 -7.31 -52.39
C HIS A 378 1.32 -7.99 -53.06
N ASN A 379 1.91 -9.02 -52.45
CA ASN A 379 3.02 -9.78 -53.06
C ASN A 379 2.55 -10.88 -54.05
N THR A 380 1.25 -11.20 -54.08
CA THR A 380 0.68 -12.21 -54.99
C THR A 380 0.03 -11.63 -56.27
N ASN A 381 -0.12 -10.31 -56.36
CA ASN A 381 -0.54 -9.58 -57.56
C ASN A 381 0.67 -8.85 -58.15
#